data_AF-A0A828Y110-F1
#
_entry.id   AF-A0A828Y110-F1
#
_cell.length_a   1.000
_cell.length_b   1.000
_cell.length_c   1.000
_cell.angle_alpha   90.00
_cell.angle_beta   90.00
_cell.angle_gamma   90.00
#
_symmetry.space_group_name_H-M   'P 1'
#
loop_
_entity.id
_entity.type
_entity.pdbx_description
1 polymer ?
#
loop_
_entity_poly.entity_id
_entity_poly.type
_entity_poly.pdbx_seq_one_letter_code
_entity_poly.pdbx_strand_id
1 'polypeptide(L)'
;MNSAQTNLRKVFLFSLFLFCSFTFVQAEEGKSKAYTDLTKALKNPLDVRVLDLSEQKLKTLPKEIGQLQNLQVLELNNNQLAT
;
A
#
# COMPACT_ATOMS: atom_id res chain seq x y z
N MET A 1 -5.40 35.78 30.93
CA MET A 1 -5.01 34.50 30.29
C MET A 1 -3.56 34.66 29.83
N ASN A 2 -2.62 33.96 30.46
CA ASN A 2 -1.18 34.29 30.41
C ASN A 2 -0.53 33.86 29.08
N SER A 3 0.47 34.64 28.63
CA SER A 3 1.20 34.40 27.38
C SER A 3 1.83 33.01 27.28
N ALA A 4 2.12 32.37 28.42
CA ALA A 4 2.62 30.99 28.51
C ALA A 4 1.61 29.96 27.98
N GLN A 5 0.32 30.07 28.31
CA GLN A 5 -0.73 29.18 27.81
C GLN A 5 -0.96 29.35 26.30
N THR A 6 -0.82 30.59 25.80
CA THR A 6 -0.91 30.91 24.37
C THR A 6 0.24 30.28 23.57
N ASN A 7 1.46 30.31 24.12
CA ASN A 7 2.63 29.69 23.47
C ASN A 7 2.55 28.15 23.50
N LEU A 8 2.08 27.56 24.59
CA LEU A 8 1.89 26.10 24.69
C LEU A 8 0.86 25.57 23.67
N ARG A 9 -0.27 26.27 23.49
CA ARG A 9 -1.28 25.93 22.46
C ARG A 9 -0.73 26.04 21.04
N LYS A 10 0.14 27.03 20.76
CA LYS A 10 0.80 27.18 19.45
C LYS A 10 1.80 26.06 19.18
N VAL A 11 2.60 25.68 20.18
CA VAL A 11 3.54 24.54 20.08
C VAL A 11 2.77 23.24 19.83
N PHE A 12 1.64 23.05 20.53
CA PHE A 12 0.77 21.89 20.33
C PHE A 12 0.17 21.84 18.91
N LEU A 13 -0.36 22.95 18.39
CA LEU A 13 -0.89 23.04 17.02
C LEU A 13 0.20 22.87 15.95
N PHE A 14 1.40 23.41 16.19
CA PHE A 14 2.55 23.24 15.30
C PHE A 14 3.04 21.78 15.27
N SER A 15 3.05 21.11 16.42
CA SER A 15 3.37 19.67 16.51
C SER A 15 2.32 18.78 15.84
N LEU A 16 1.03 19.14 15.92
CA LEU A 16 -0.07 18.44 15.25
C LEU A 16 0.01 18.60 13.73
N PHE A 17 0.41 19.78 13.26
CA PHE A 17 0.64 20.08 11.84
C PHE A 17 1.83 19.29 11.26
N LEU A 18 2.93 19.16 12.03
CA LEU A 18 4.09 18.35 11.65
C LEU A 18 3.81 16.84 11.70
N PHE A 19 2.91 16.40 12.58
CA PHE A 19 2.49 15.00 12.63
C PHE A 19 1.62 14.62 11.42
N CYS A 20 0.77 15.54 10.93
CA CYS A 20 -0.01 15.35 9.71
C CYS A 20 0.83 15.36 8.41
N SER A 21 1.95 16.09 8.37
CA SER A 21 2.82 16.08 7.19
C SER A 21 3.64 14.78 7.08
N PHE A 22 3.94 14.13 8.21
CA PHE A 22 4.69 12.87 8.24
C PHE A 22 3.91 11.67 7.71
N THR A 23 2.58 11.74 7.66
CA THR A 23 1.72 10.66 7.17
C THR A 23 1.30 10.83 5.71
N PHE A 24 1.54 11.99 5.08
CA PHE A 24 1.06 12.29 3.72
C PHE A 24 2.09 11.99 2.62
N VAL A 25 3.38 12.03 2.90
CA VAL A 25 4.41 11.86 1.87
C VAL A 25 5.02 10.45 1.96
N GLN A 26 4.26 9.49 1.45
CA GLN A 26 4.77 8.22 0.92
C GLN A 26 4.17 7.97 -0.46
N ALA A 27 4.06 9.02 -1.28
CA ALA A 27 3.82 8.87 -2.71
C ALA A 27 5.17 8.56 -3.36
N GLU A 28 5.48 7.27 -3.53
CA GLU A 28 6.57 6.83 -4.41
C GLU A 28 6.14 7.07 -5.87
N GLU A 29 6.24 8.31 -6.32
CA GLU A 29 6.01 8.68 -7.72
C GLU A 29 7.20 8.17 -8.57
N GLY A 30 6.93 7.21 -9.46
CA GLY A 30 7.86 6.80 -10.52
C GLY A 30 8.39 5.35 -10.45
N LYS A 31 8.20 4.63 -9.34
CA LYS A 31 8.40 3.16 -9.32
C LYS A 31 7.06 2.46 -9.51
N SER A 32 6.99 1.51 -10.43
CA SER A 32 5.85 0.59 -10.51
C SER A 32 5.75 -0.13 -9.17
N LYS A 33 4.68 0.16 -8.43
CA LYS A 33 4.41 -0.46 -7.14
C LYS A 33 4.28 -1.96 -7.32
N ALA A 34 5.26 -2.72 -6.85
CA ALA A 34 5.20 -4.17 -6.84
C ALA A 34 4.30 -4.61 -5.68
N TYR A 35 3.26 -5.37 -6.00
CA TYR A 35 2.37 -5.94 -5.00
C TYR A 35 2.83 -7.36 -4.70
N THR A 36 2.98 -7.71 -3.42
CA THR A 36 3.30 -9.09 -3.00
C THR A 36 2.16 -9.75 -2.22
N ASP A 37 1.01 -9.10 -2.16
CA ASP A 37 -0.14 -9.53 -1.37
C ASP A 37 -1.41 -9.20 -2.16
N LEU A 38 -2.22 -10.23 -2.45
CA LEU A 38 -3.44 -10.07 -3.21
C LEU A 38 -4.43 -9.13 -2.52
N THR A 39 -4.54 -9.15 -1.19
CA THR A 39 -5.42 -8.25 -0.43
C THR A 39 -5.00 -6.79 -0.60
N LYS A 40 -3.69 -6.50 -0.61
CA LYS A 40 -3.18 -5.15 -0.88
C LYS A 40 -3.41 -4.74 -2.33
N ALA A 41 -3.24 -5.65 -3.27
CA ALA A 41 -3.49 -5.42 -4.70
C ALA A 41 -4.96 -5.04 -4.95
N LEU A 42 -5.89 -5.76 -4.32
CA LEU A 42 -7.33 -5.53 -4.44
C LEU A 42 -7.82 -4.20 -3.83
N LYS A 43 -7.00 -3.48 -3.05
CA LYS A 43 -7.34 -2.13 -2.58
C LYS A 43 -7.36 -1.10 -3.71
N ASN A 44 -6.51 -1.29 -4.73
CA ASN A 44 -6.41 -0.40 -5.88
C ASN A 44 -6.26 -1.25 -7.16
N PRO A 45 -7.29 -2.02 -7.56
CA PRO A 45 -7.17 -3.06 -8.58
C PRO A 45 -6.81 -2.53 -9.97
N LEU A 46 -7.05 -1.25 -10.23
CA LEU A 46 -6.68 -0.58 -11.48
C LEU A 46 -5.21 -0.10 -11.50
N ASP A 47 -4.53 -0.04 -10.36
CA ASP A 47 -3.14 0.44 -10.27
C ASP A 47 -2.12 -0.70 -10.34
N VAL A 48 -2.57 -1.95 -10.23
CA VAL A 48 -1.71 -3.13 -10.15
C VAL A 48 -1.25 -3.52 -11.55
N ARG A 49 0.03 -3.30 -11.85
CA ARG A 49 0.68 -3.81 -13.07
C ARG A 49 1.51 -5.06 -12.84
N VAL A 50 2.09 -5.19 -11.66
CA VAL A 50 2.94 -6.32 -11.26
C VAL A 50 2.46 -6.87 -9.92
N LEU A 51 2.12 -8.15 -9.89
CA LEU A 51 1.75 -8.90 -8.69
C LEU A 51 2.66 -10.12 -8.57
N ASP A 52 3.45 -10.17 -7.50
CA ASP A 52 4.32 -11.29 -7.18
C ASP A 52 3.75 -12.10 -6.01
N LEU A 53 3.24 -13.29 -6.33
CA LEU A 53 2.74 -14.24 -5.35
C LEU A 53 3.67 -15.46 -5.23
N SER A 54 4.96 -15.31 -5.59
CA SER A 54 5.92 -16.40 -5.51
C SER A 54 6.11 -16.86 -4.06
N GLU A 55 6.38 -18.15 -3.87
CA GLU A 55 6.68 -18.77 -2.56
C GLU A 55 5.53 -18.70 -1.52
N GLN A 56 4.28 -18.49 -1.94
CA GLN A 56 3.14 -18.36 -1.04
C GLN A 56 2.42 -19.67 -0.71
N LYS A 57 2.94 -20.82 -1.17
CA LYS A 57 2.33 -22.16 -0.97
C LYS A 57 0.87 -22.20 -1.47
N LEU A 58 0.54 -21.40 -2.49
CA LEU A 58 -0.79 -21.36 -3.08
C LEU A 58 -1.11 -22.73 -3.68
N LYS A 59 -2.26 -23.29 -3.29
CA LYS A 59 -2.79 -24.54 -3.86
C LYS A 59 -3.71 -24.30 -5.05
N THR A 60 -4.35 -23.13 -5.05
CA THR A 60 -5.25 -22.66 -6.09
C THR A 60 -5.01 -21.18 -6.32
N LEU A 61 -5.33 -20.71 -7.52
CA LEU A 61 -5.30 -19.29 -7.84
C LEU A 61 -6.65 -18.66 -7.48
N PRO A 62 -6.72 -17.62 -6.62
CA PRO A 62 -7.97 -16.96 -6.30
C PRO A 62 -8.59 -16.31 -7.55
N LYS A 63 -9.90 -16.48 -7.75
CA LYS A 63 -10.62 -15.90 -8.90
C LYS A 63 -10.60 -14.37 -8.90
N GLU A 64 -10.38 -13.77 -7.74
CA GLU A 64 -10.29 -12.33 -7.49
C GLU A 64 -9.13 -11.69 -8.26
N ILE A 65 -8.13 -12.46 -8.70
CA ILE A 65 -7.08 -11.96 -9.61
C ILE A 65 -7.68 -11.39 -10.91
N GLY A 66 -8.83 -11.90 -11.37
CA GLY A 66 -9.55 -11.34 -12.51
C GLY A 66 -10.07 -9.91 -12.32
N GLN A 67 -10.07 -9.39 -11.08
CA GLN A 67 -10.43 -8.00 -10.80
C GLN A 67 -9.29 -7.01 -11.13
N LEU A 68 -8.05 -7.50 -11.26
CA LEU A 68 -6.86 -6.70 -11.51
C LEU A 68 -6.72 -6.39 -13.02
N GLN A 69 -7.58 -5.49 -13.53
CA GLN A 69 -7.76 -5.26 -14.97
C GLN A 69 -6.50 -4.80 -15.72
N ASN A 70 -5.57 -4.15 -15.01
CA ASN A 70 -4.32 -3.62 -15.58
C ASN A 70 -3.09 -4.49 -15.27
N LEU A 71 -3.30 -5.69 -14.73
CA LEU A 71 -2.21 -6.61 -14.40
C LEU A 71 -1.47 -7.06 -15.66
N GLN A 72 -0.16 -6.83 -15.69
CA GLN A 72 0.71 -7.16 -16.82
C GLN A 72 1.61 -8.35 -16.49
N VAL A 73 2.07 -8.43 -15.24
CA VAL A 73 2.96 -9.48 -14.75
C VAL A 73 2.37 -10.11 -13.50
N LEU A 74 2.22 -11.43 -13.53
CA LEU A 74 1.81 -12.25 -12.40
C LEU A 74 2.87 -13.32 -12.15
N GLU A 75 3.67 -13.14 -11.10
CA GLU A 75 4.68 -14.13 -10.70
C GLU A 75 4.08 -15.14 -9.72
N LEU A 76 4.21 -16.42 -10.03
CA LEU A 76 3.63 -17.54 -9.25
C LEU A 76 4.65 -18.63 -8.93
N ASN A 77 5.94 -18.34 -9.09
CA ASN A 77 7.00 -19.32 -8.93
C ASN A 77 7.00 -19.91 -7.51
N ASN A 78 7.43 -21.16 -7.35
CA ASN A 78 7.53 -21.83 -6.05
C ASN A 78 6.19 -21.91 -5.26
N ASN A 79 5.05 -22.04 -5.96
CA ASN A 79 3.76 -22.39 -5.38
C ASN A 79 3.41 -23.88 -5.55
N GLN A 80 2.27 -24.30 -5.02
CA GLN A 80 1.76 -25.68 -5.04
C GLN A 80 0.48 -25.77 -5.88
N LEU A 81 0.39 -24.99 -6.96
CA LEU A 81 -0.80 -24.87 -7.78
C LEU A 81 -1.12 -26.23 -8.42
N ALA A 82 -2.32 -26.75 -8.15
CA ALA A 82 -2.85 -27.89 -8.87
C ALA A 82 -3.48 -27.41 -10.19
N THR A 83 -3.18 -28.09 -11.29
CA THR A 83 -3.78 -27.89 -12.62
C THR A 83 -5.05 -28.70 -12.79
#